data_AF-A0A2A2EBV6-F1
#
_entry.id   AF-A0A2A2EBV6-F1
#
_cell.length_a   1.000
_cell.length_b   1.000
_cell.length_c   1.000
_cell.angle_alpha   90.00
_cell.angle_beta   90.00
_cell.angle_gamma   90.00
#
_symmetry.space_group_name_H-M   'P 1'
#
loop_
_entity.id
_entity.type
_entity.pdbx_description
1 polymer ?
#
loop_
_entity_poly.entity_id
_entity_poly.type
_entity_poly.pdbx_seq_one_letter_code
_entity_poly.pdbx_strand_id
1 'polypeptide(L)'
;MSRKTKPDIEAQAVILREAGYSCPAIAAQLDLSLSTTKRILKRRGAVAGAATEALIEQARQNMLNAAFDLETVQGQAAALALEDIALARLIREKTVETLEALDPSTSTPYQMMRTTVAAATALDLTQKVSRRALPLERLAEATHVEQLSELRIRIMTDEDVRVMREQQRRESAERITGNPLLNERSPEDDEVVELVHE
;
A
#
# COMPACT_ATOMS: atom_id res chain seq x y z
N MET A 1 -47.13 -0.82 0.80
CA MET A 1 -47.39 0.60 1.17
C MET A 1 -46.11 1.42 0.99
N SER A 2 -46.16 2.55 0.28
CA SER A 2 -44.97 3.38 -0.01
C SER A 2 -44.67 4.31 1.16
N ARG A 3 -43.68 3.98 1.99
CA ARG A 3 -43.12 4.91 2.98
C ARG A 3 -42.50 6.10 2.21
N LYS A 4 -43.09 7.29 2.34
CA LYS A 4 -42.54 8.51 1.73
C LYS A 4 -41.22 8.83 2.44
N THR A 5 -40.12 8.85 1.69
CA THR A 5 -38.82 9.31 2.19
C THR A 5 -38.94 10.78 2.58
N LYS A 6 -38.29 11.21 3.67
CA LYS A 6 -38.35 12.62 4.09
C LYS A 6 -37.84 13.51 2.95
N PRO A 7 -38.49 14.67 2.67
CA PRO A 7 -38.07 15.59 1.61
C PRO A 7 -36.59 15.99 1.66
N ASP A 8 -36.04 16.04 2.88
CA ASP A 8 -34.65 16.37 3.18
C ASP A 8 -33.64 15.34 2.60
N ILE A 9 -33.92 14.04 2.72
CA ILE A 9 -33.09 12.96 2.18
C ILE A 9 -33.12 12.97 0.64
N GLU A 10 -34.25 13.33 0.05
CA GLU A 10 -34.36 13.44 -1.41
C GLU A 10 -33.53 14.61 -1.96
N ALA A 11 -33.51 15.75 -1.27
CA ALA A 11 -32.68 16.89 -1.63
C ALA A 11 -31.19 16.57 -1.46
N GLN A 12 -30.81 15.93 -0.35
CA GLN A 12 -29.44 15.51 -0.09
C GLN A 12 -28.92 14.51 -1.15
N ALA A 13 -29.75 13.58 -1.60
CA ALA A 13 -29.39 12.66 -2.68
C ALA A 13 -29.09 13.39 -4.00
N VAL A 14 -29.82 14.46 -4.32
CA VAL A 14 -29.56 15.29 -5.51
C VAL A 14 -28.26 16.07 -5.36
N ILE A 15 -28.01 16.70 -4.21
CA ILE A 15 -26.76 17.42 -3.91
C ILE A 15 -25.55 16.49 -4.07
N LEU A 16 -25.58 15.31 -3.46
CA LEU A 16 -24.50 14.32 -3.58
C LEU A 16 -24.31 13.88 -5.04
N ARG A 17 -25.39 13.76 -5.80
CA ARG A 17 -25.31 13.39 -7.22
C ARG A 17 -24.64 14.47 -8.06
N GLU A 18 -24.96 15.74 -7.82
CA GLU A 18 -24.34 16.88 -8.49
C GLU A 18 -22.87 17.08 -8.06
N ALA A 19 -22.53 16.72 -6.81
CA ALA A 19 -21.15 16.72 -6.32
C ALA A 19 -20.26 15.63 -6.93
N GLY A 20 -20.85 14.66 -7.66
CA GLY A 20 -20.13 13.61 -8.39
C GLY A 20 -20.23 12.20 -7.79
N TYR A 21 -21.01 12.00 -6.72
CA TYR A 21 -21.16 10.68 -6.10
C TYR A 21 -21.89 9.70 -7.05
N SER A 22 -21.45 8.44 -7.01
CA SER A 22 -22.12 7.34 -7.71
C SER A 22 -23.39 6.89 -6.98
N CYS A 23 -24.34 6.27 -7.69
CA CYS A 23 -25.58 5.79 -7.04
C CYS A 23 -25.32 4.81 -5.89
N PRO A 24 -24.34 3.87 -5.95
CA PRO A 24 -23.97 3.05 -4.80
C PRO A 24 -23.40 3.86 -3.63
N ALA A 25 -22.55 4.85 -3.90
CA ALA A 25 -21.98 5.69 -2.85
C ALA A 25 -23.06 6.52 -2.13
N ILE A 26 -24.02 7.09 -2.88
CA ILE A 26 -25.17 7.81 -2.31
C ILE A 26 -26.04 6.86 -1.47
N ALA A 27 -26.27 5.64 -1.98
CA ALA A 27 -27.05 4.63 -1.28
C ALA A 27 -26.41 4.26 0.07
N ALA A 28 -25.09 4.06 0.11
CA ALA A 28 -24.36 3.80 1.35
C ALA A 28 -24.39 5.03 2.30
N GLN A 29 -24.12 6.23 1.77
CA GLN A 29 -24.04 7.46 2.57
C GLN A 29 -25.36 7.84 3.26
N LEU A 30 -26.49 7.55 2.60
CA LEU A 30 -27.83 7.90 3.09
C LEU A 30 -28.58 6.71 3.72
N ASP A 31 -27.94 5.56 3.87
CA ASP A 31 -28.54 4.30 4.34
C ASP A 31 -29.83 3.94 3.56
N LEU A 32 -29.72 3.95 2.23
CA LEU A 32 -30.82 3.66 1.30
C LEU A 32 -30.48 2.45 0.43
N SER A 33 -31.51 1.71 0.01
CA SER A 33 -31.31 0.71 -1.04
C SER A 33 -30.96 1.37 -2.39
N LEU A 34 -30.16 0.69 -3.22
CA LEU A 34 -29.80 1.18 -4.55
C LEU A 34 -31.03 1.48 -5.42
N SER A 35 -32.10 0.67 -5.31
CA SER A 35 -33.34 0.87 -6.06
C SER A 35 -34.09 2.12 -5.59
N THR A 36 -34.12 2.37 -4.27
CA THR A 36 -34.67 3.59 -3.67
C THR A 36 -33.92 4.83 -4.17
N THR A 37 -32.59 4.81 -4.13
CA THR A 37 -31.72 5.91 -4.58
C THR A 37 -31.94 6.22 -6.06
N LYS A 38 -31.93 5.21 -6.94
CA LYS A 38 -32.25 5.38 -8.36
C LYS A 38 -33.64 6.00 -8.58
N ARG A 39 -34.64 5.57 -7.81
CA ARG A 39 -36.01 6.09 -7.91
C ARG A 39 -36.12 7.54 -7.46
N ILE A 40 -35.41 7.93 -6.40
CA ILE A 40 -35.34 9.31 -5.91
C ILE A 40 -34.73 10.23 -6.98
N LEU A 41 -33.56 9.86 -7.50
CA LEU A 41 -32.84 10.65 -8.52
C LEU A 41 -33.63 10.78 -9.82
N LYS A 42 -34.35 9.73 -10.23
CA LYS A 42 -35.22 9.76 -11.42
C LYS A 42 -36.44 10.68 -11.23
N ARG A 43 -37.04 10.70 -10.03
CA ARG A 43 -38.23 11.51 -9.73
C ARG A 43 -37.90 13.00 -9.63
N ARG A 44 -36.78 13.34 -8.98
CA ARG A 44 -36.38 14.73 -8.72
C ARG A 44 -35.72 15.39 -9.93
N GLY A 45 -35.34 14.61 -10.95
CA GLY A 45 -34.58 15.11 -12.09
C GLY A 45 -33.24 15.62 -11.60
N ALA A 46 -32.27 14.72 -11.41
CA ALA A 46 -30.89 15.11 -11.14
C ALA A 46 -30.29 15.82 -12.38
N VAL A 47 -30.71 17.06 -12.59
CA VAL A 47 -30.26 17.96 -13.64
C VAL A 47 -29.54 19.10 -12.92
N ALA A 48 -28.31 19.37 -13.35
CA ALA A 48 -27.42 20.36 -12.77
C ALA A 48 -28.13 21.70 -12.51
N GLY A 49 -28.14 22.14 -11.25
CA GLY A 49 -28.63 23.46 -10.83
C GLY A 49 -29.82 23.44 -9.88
N ALA A 50 -30.24 22.27 -9.38
CA ALA A 50 -31.34 22.18 -8.40
C ALA A 50 -30.89 22.52 -6.96
N ALA A 51 -29.59 22.38 -6.66
CA ALA A 51 -29.02 22.72 -5.37
C ALA A 51 -28.15 23.99 -5.43
N THR A 52 -27.99 24.64 -4.28
CA THR A 52 -27.08 25.77 -4.12
C THR A 52 -25.64 25.30 -4.32
N GLU A 53 -24.88 26.02 -5.16
CA GLU A 53 -23.48 25.72 -5.50
C GLU A 53 -22.58 25.50 -4.27
N ALA A 54 -22.79 26.27 -3.20
CA ALA A 54 -22.07 26.11 -1.93
C ALA A 54 -22.25 24.72 -1.30
N LEU A 55 -23.45 24.12 -1.36
CA LEU A 55 -23.71 22.78 -0.82
C LEU A 55 -23.11 21.69 -1.71
N ILE A 56 -23.08 21.91 -3.02
CA ILE A 56 -22.43 21.00 -3.98
C ILE A 56 -20.91 20.99 -3.75
N GLU A 57 -20.31 22.17 -3.58
CA GLU A 57 -18.88 22.29 -3.32
C GLU A 57 -18.50 21.67 -1.97
N GLN A 58 -19.28 21.92 -0.92
CA GLN A 58 -19.08 21.29 0.37
C GLN A 58 -19.17 19.76 0.28
N ALA A 59 -20.17 19.23 -0.42
CA ALA A 59 -20.32 17.78 -0.63
C ALA A 59 -19.15 17.18 -1.41
N ARG A 60 -18.60 17.91 -2.39
CA ARG A 60 -17.42 17.51 -3.15
C ARG A 60 -16.16 17.54 -2.28
N GLN A 61 -15.96 18.58 -1.49
CA GLN A 61 -14.83 18.66 -0.56
C GLN A 61 -14.90 17.54 0.48
N ASN A 62 -16.08 17.25 1.01
CA ASN A 62 -16.29 16.11 1.90
C ASN A 62 -15.96 14.77 1.22
N MET A 63 -16.28 14.62 -0.07
CA MET A 63 -15.90 13.42 -0.84
C MET A 63 -14.40 13.25 -0.92
N LEU A 64 -13.68 14.33 -1.25
CA LEU A 64 -12.22 14.33 -1.36
C LEU A 64 -11.58 14.06 -0.01
N ASN A 65 -12.04 14.73 1.04
CA ASN A 65 -11.56 14.50 2.39
C ASN A 65 -11.78 13.05 2.81
N ALA A 66 -12.97 12.48 2.62
CA ALA A 66 -13.24 11.09 2.97
C ALA A 66 -12.46 10.07 2.11
N ALA A 67 -12.25 10.37 0.82
CA ALA A 67 -11.55 9.47 -0.10
C ALA A 67 -10.04 9.47 0.07
N PHE A 68 -9.46 10.56 0.57
CA PHE A 68 -8.01 10.74 0.73
C PHE A 68 -7.57 10.90 2.19
N ASP A 69 -8.50 10.79 3.15
CA ASP A 69 -8.16 10.71 4.56
C ASP A 69 -7.35 9.44 4.82
N LEU A 70 -6.13 9.62 5.30
CA LEU A 70 -5.16 8.54 5.41
C LEU A 70 -5.65 7.44 6.35
N GLU A 71 -6.26 7.81 7.48
CA GLU A 71 -6.77 6.86 8.47
C GLU A 71 -7.94 6.04 7.90
N THR A 72 -8.90 6.70 7.26
CA THR A 72 -10.05 6.04 6.60
C THR A 72 -9.59 5.09 5.50
N VAL A 73 -8.67 5.53 4.64
CA VAL A 73 -8.12 4.70 3.55
C VAL A 73 -7.34 3.51 4.10
N GLN A 74 -6.51 3.72 5.13
CA GLN A 74 -5.78 2.63 5.78
C GLN A 74 -6.73 1.61 6.42
N GLY A 75 -7.78 2.07 7.10
CA GLY A 75 -8.80 1.20 7.68
C GLY A 75 -9.54 0.37 6.63
N GLN A 76 -9.96 0.98 5.51
CA GLN A 76 -10.59 0.28 4.41
C GLN A 76 -9.64 -0.71 3.72
N ALA A 77 -8.39 -0.32 3.48
CA ALA A 77 -7.38 -1.20 2.90
C ALA A 77 -7.09 -2.41 3.81
N ALA A 78 -7.00 -2.19 5.13
CA ALA A 78 -6.81 -3.26 6.11
C ALA A 78 -8.02 -4.22 6.14
N ALA A 79 -9.25 -3.69 6.13
CA ALA A 79 -10.45 -4.51 6.08
C ALA A 79 -10.50 -5.39 4.82
N LEU A 80 -10.23 -4.80 3.64
CA LEU A 80 -10.16 -5.53 2.38
C LEU A 80 -9.06 -6.60 2.38
N ALA A 81 -7.87 -6.28 2.93
CA ALA A 81 -6.79 -7.25 3.03
C ALA A 81 -7.16 -8.43 3.95
N LEU A 82 -7.86 -8.18 5.07
CA LEU A 82 -8.35 -9.23 5.96
C LEU A 82 -9.40 -10.12 5.27
N GLU A 83 -10.33 -9.51 4.54
CA GLU A 83 -11.33 -10.23 3.74
C GLU A 83 -10.69 -11.10 2.66
N ASP A 84 -9.73 -10.56 1.91
CA ASP A 84 -8.99 -11.30 0.88
C ASP A 84 -8.26 -12.52 1.46
N ILE A 85 -7.65 -12.37 2.64
CA ILE A 85 -6.98 -13.49 3.35
C ILE A 85 -8.00 -14.54 3.79
N ALA A 86 -9.15 -14.13 4.33
CA ALA A 86 -10.21 -15.04 4.75
C ALA A 86 -10.78 -15.83 3.57
N LEU A 87 -11.06 -15.16 2.45
CA LEU A 87 -11.53 -15.79 1.21
C LEU A 87 -10.48 -16.74 0.62
N ALA A 88 -9.21 -16.34 0.62
CA ALA A 88 -8.11 -17.21 0.16
C ALA A 88 -8.01 -18.50 0.97
N ARG A 89 -8.20 -18.43 2.30
CA ARG A 89 -8.25 -19.63 3.17
C ARG A 89 -9.43 -20.54 2.83
N LEU A 90 -10.62 -19.97 2.70
CA LEU A 90 -11.82 -20.72 2.36
C LEU A 90 -11.69 -21.43 0.99
N ILE A 91 -11.12 -20.75 -0.01
CA ILE A 91 -10.86 -21.34 -1.34
C ILE A 91 -9.92 -22.55 -1.21
N ARG A 92 -8.86 -22.44 -0.40
CA ARG A 92 -7.90 -23.53 -0.19
C ARG A 92 -8.52 -24.73 0.51
N GLU A 93 -9.32 -24.50 1.55
CA GLU A 93 -10.07 -25.55 2.25
C GLU A 93 -10.99 -26.29 1.28
N LYS A 94 -11.80 -25.57 0.50
CA LYS A 94 -12.69 -26.17 -0.50
C LYS A 94 -11.94 -26.89 -1.61
N THR A 95 -10.75 -26.42 -1.97
CA THR A 95 -9.89 -27.09 -2.95
C THR A 95 -9.40 -28.44 -2.41
N VAL A 96 -8.99 -28.50 -1.14
CA VAL A 96 -8.57 -29.76 -0.49
C VAL A 96 -9.75 -30.73 -0.42
N GLU A 97 -10.91 -30.29 0.08
CA GLU A 97 -12.13 -31.12 0.12
C GLU A 97 -12.48 -31.71 -1.25
N THR A 98 -12.36 -30.90 -2.31
CA THR A 98 -12.67 -31.35 -3.68
C THR A 98 -11.64 -32.36 -4.19
N LEU A 99 -10.37 -32.21 -3.84
CA LEU A 99 -9.32 -33.17 -4.22
C LEU A 99 -9.47 -34.50 -3.47
N GLU A 100 -9.82 -34.46 -2.18
CA GLU A 100 -10.07 -35.66 -1.38
C GLU A 100 -11.30 -36.45 -1.85
N ALA A 101 -12.29 -35.75 -2.40
CA ALA A 101 -13.48 -36.37 -2.99
C ALA A 101 -13.22 -37.04 -4.35
N LEU A 102 -12.06 -36.85 -4.97
CA LEU A 102 -11.70 -37.52 -6.22
C LEU A 102 -11.38 -38.99 -5.95
N ASP A 103 -12.27 -39.86 -6.41
CA ASP A 103 -12.07 -41.30 -6.37
C ASP A 103 -11.64 -41.83 -7.76
N PRO A 104 -10.47 -42.49 -7.89
CA PRO A 104 -10.04 -43.14 -9.12
C PRO A 104 -10.99 -44.23 -9.63
N SER A 105 -11.83 -44.80 -8.75
CA SER A 105 -12.79 -45.85 -9.13
C SER A 105 -14.07 -45.30 -9.76
N THR A 106 -14.42 -44.06 -9.42
CA THR A 106 -15.67 -43.40 -9.84
C THR A 106 -15.45 -42.27 -10.85
N SER A 107 -14.27 -41.63 -10.83
CA SER A 107 -13.95 -40.46 -11.65
C SER A 107 -13.16 -40.83 -12.90
N THR A 108 -13.46 -40.17 -14.02
CA THR A 108 -12.66 -40.34 -15.23
C THR A 108 -11.26 -39.70 -15.07
N PRO A 109 -10.22 -40.22 -15.73
CA PRO A 109 -8.88 -39.61 -15.73
C PRO A 109 -8.88 -38.14 -16.14
N TYR A 110 -9.75 -37.77 -17.08
CA TYR A 110 -9.95 -36.39 -17.51
C TYR A 110 -10.48 -35.49 -16.38
N GLN A 111 -11.48 -35.94 -15.62
CA GLN A 111 -12.01 -35.19 -14.48
C GLN A 111 -10.96 -35.02 -13.38
N MET A 112 -10.22 -36.08 -13.05
CA MET A 112 -9.14 -36.00 -12.06
C MET A 112 -8.06 -34.98 -12.47
N MET A 113 -7.62 -35.03 -13.73
CA MET A 113 -6.60 -34.11 -14.24
C MET A 113 -7.10 -32.66 -14.29
N ARG A 114 -8.34 -32.44 -14.73
CA ARG A 114 -8.97 -31.11 -14.77
C ARG A 114 -9.13 -30.52 -13.38
N THR A 115 -9.59 -31.30 -12.40
CA THR A 115 -9.72 -30.86 -11.01
C THR A 115 -8.37 -30.55 -10.40
N THR A 116 -7.35 -31.37 -10.67
CA THR A 116 -5.98 -31.13 -10.18
C THR A 116 -5.38 -29.83 -10.75
N VAL A 117 -5.58 -29.56 -12.05
CA VAL A 117 -5.14 -28.30 -12.69
C VAL A 117 -5.90 -27.09 -12.12
N ALA A 118 -7.20 -27.23 -11.91
CA ALA A 118 -8.01 -26.18 -11.29
C ALA A 118 -7.52 -25.87 -9.85
N ALA A 119 -7.23 -26.92 -9.07
CA ALA A 119 -6.68 -26.80 -7.73
C ALA A 119 -5.30 -26.11 -7.71
N ALA A 120 -4.40 -26.50 -8.61
CA ALA A 120 -3.09 -25.85 -8.76
C ALA A 120 -3.22 -24.36 -9.11
N THR A 121 -4.16 -24.03 -9.99
CA THR A 121 -4.44 -22.64 -10.38
C THR A 121 -5.03 -21.84 -9.20
N ALA A 122 -5.96 -22.41 -8.45
CA ALA A 122 -6.51 -21.79 -7.25
C ALA A 122 -5.43 -21.52 -6.19
N LEU A 123 -4.48 -22.46 -6.01
CA LEU A 123 -3.34 -22.29 -5.11
C LEU A 123 -2.42 -21.14 -5.54
N ASP A 124 -2.06 -21.06 -6.82
CA ASP A 124 -1.22 -19.98 -7.35
C ASP A 124 -1.90 -18.60 -7.19
N LEU A 125 -3.18 -18.50 -7.55
CA LEU A 125 -3.94 -17.25 -7.43
C LEU A 125 -4.07 -16.80 -5.97
N THR A 126 -4.44 -17.70 -5.05
CA THR A 126 -4.55 -17.37 -3.62
C THR A 126 -3.19 -17.00 -3.01
N GLN A 127 -2.08 -17.58 -3.48
CA GLN A 127 -0.75 -17.21 -3.03
C GLN A 127 -0.35 -15.80 -3.50
N LYS A 128 -0.68 -15.42 -4.74
CA LYS A 128 -0.48 -14.06 -5.26
C LYS A 128 -1.26 -13.02 -4.45
N VAL A 129 -2.54 -13.31 -4.15
CA VAL A 129 -3.37 -12.44 -3.30
C VAL A 129 -2.74 -12.30 -1.90
N SER A 130 -2.36 -13.43 -1.28
CA SER A 130 -1.76 -13.42 0.07
C SER A 130 -0.47 -12.60 0.15
N ARG A 131 0.43 -12.71 -0.83
CA ARG A 131 1.67 -11.92 -0.90
C ARG A 131 1.43 -10.42 -1.11
N ARG A 132 0.33 -10.05 -1.76
CA ARG A 132 -0.02 -8.64 -2.00
C ARG A 132 -0.74 -8.02 -0.80
N ALA A 133 -1.61 -8.78 -0.15
CA ALA A 133 -2.35 -8.37 1.04
C ALA A 133 -1.43 -8.26 2.27
N LEU A 134 -0.46 -9.17 2.39
CA LEU A 134 0.61 -9.13 3.39
C LEU A 134 1.92 -8.81 2.68
N PRO A 135 2.38 -7.55 2.67
CA PRO A 135 3.64 -7.20 2.03
C PRO A 135 4.80 -7.68 2.91
N LEU A 136 5.00 -9.00 2.99
CA LEU A 136 6.03 -9.67 3.80
C LEU A 136 7.44 -9.17 3.45
N GLU A 137 7.67 -8.82 2.18
CA GLU A 137 8.92 -8.22 1.70
C GLU A 137 9.13 -6.82 2.29
N ARG A 138 8.10 -5.98 2.31
CA ARG A 138 8.18 -4.65 2.94
C ARG A 138 8.26 -4.72 4.46
N LEU A 139 7.66 -5.75 5.08
CA LEU A 139 7.81 -6.00 6.51
C LEU A 139 9.25 -6.38 6.86
N ALA A 140 9.91 -7.17 6.00
CA ALA A 140 11.33 -7.49 6.15
C ALA A 140 12.22 -6.25 5.99
N GLU A 141 11.93 -5.38 5.01
CA GLU A 141 12.60 -4.09 4.83
C GLU A 141 12.35 -3.13 6.01
N ALA A 142 11.12 -3.06 6.53
CA ALA A 142 10.77 -2.20 7.67
C ALA A 142 11.41 -2.64 9.00
N THR A 143 11.70 -3.93 9.16
CA THR A 143 12.53 -4.41 10.28
C THR A 143 14.02 -4.03 10.14
N HIS A 144 14.47 -3.68 8.93
CA HIS A 144 15.77 -3.09 8.67
C HIS A 144 15.69 -1.56 8.81
N VAL A 145 15.53 -1.10 10.05
CA VAL A 145 15.84 0.31 10.36
C VAL A 145 17.36 0.43 10.33
N GLU A 146 17.91 0.86 9.19
CA GLU A 146 19.30 1.35 9.16
C GLU A 146 19.39 2.44 10.24
N GLN A 147 20.16 2.17 11.30
CA GLN A 147 20.46 3.19 12.30
C GLN A 147 21.27 4.28 11.61
N LEU A 148 20.59 5.34 11.20
CA LEU A 148 21.24 6.56 10.73
C LEU A 148 22.19 7.03 11.83
N SER A 149 23.45 7.28 11.47
CA SER A 149 24.45 7.80 12.39
C SER A 149 23.95 9.11 13.02
N GLU A 150 23.97 9.21 14.35
CA GLU A 150 23.55 10.42 15.06
C GLU A 150 24.47 11.60 14.73
N LEU A 151 23.92 12.67 14.14
CA LEU A 151 24.63 13.95 14.01
C LEU A 151 24.66 14.66 15.37
N ARG A 152 25.80 14.62 16.07
CA ARG A 152 26.01 15.34 17.34
C ARG A 152 26.67 16.69 17.09
N ILE A 153 25.90 17.76 17.18
CA ILE A 153 26.41 19.13 17.12
C ILE A 153 26.87 19.53 18.53
N ARG A 154 28.18 19.73 18.71
CA ARG A 154 28.77 20.25 19.95
C ARG A 154 29.39 21.63 19.71
N ILE A 155 29.28 22.52 20.69
CA ILE A 155 30.01 23.78 20.70
C ILE A 155 31.48 23.44 20.94
N MET A 156 32.36 23.88 20.04
CA MET A 156 33.80 23.69 20.19
C MET A 156 34.30 24.46 21.40
N THR A 157 35.07 23.80 22.26
CA THR A 157 35.82 24.47 23.33
C THR A 157 37.08 25.14 22.76
N ASP A 158 37.67 26.07 23.51
CA ASP A 158 38.93 26.71 23.10
C ASP A 158 40.05 25.69 22.85
N GLU A 159 40.05 24.57 23.57
CA GLU A 159 41.01 23.48 23.36
C GLU A 159 40.73 22.70 22.07
N ASP A 160 39.46 22.42 21.73
CA ASP A 160 39.10 21.81 20.45
C ASP A 160 39.55 22.71 19.27
N VAL A 161 39.43 24.03 19.43
CA VAL A 161 39.90 25.00 18.43
C VAL A 161 41.42 24.97 18.31
N ARG A 162 42.16 24.91 19.43
CA ARG A 162 43.64 24.83 19.41
C ARG A 162 44.13 23.57 18.70
N VAL A 163 43.56 22.41 19.02
CA VAL A 163 43.89 21.12 18.38
C VAL A 163 43.60 21.19 16.88
N MET A 164 42.43 21.71 16.49
CA MET A 164 42.09 21.86 15.07
C MET A 164 43.07 22.80 14.33
N ARG A 165 43.48 23.91 14.96
CA ARG A 165 44.44 24.86 14.37
C ARG A 165 45.86 24.29 14.28
N GLU A 166 46.25 23.44 15.21
CA GLU A 166 47.52 22.72 15.17
C GLU A 166 47.52 21.66 14.07
N GLN A 167 46.43 20.90 13.95
CA GLN A 167 46.23 19.94 12.88
C GLN A 167 46.23 20.62 11.49
N GLN A 168 45.54 21.76 11.34
CA GLN A 168 45.56 22.56 10.11
C GLN A 168 46.96 23.09 9.77
N ARG A 169 47.75 23.51 10.77
CA ARG A 169 49.16 23.93 10.57
C ARG A 169 50.03 22.75 10.14
N ARG A 170 49.82 21.56 10.71
CA ARG A 170 50.54 20.34 10.34
C ARG A 170 50.20 19.90 8.91
N GLU A 171 48.92 19.81 8.57
CA GLU A 171 48.45 19.46 7.23
C GLU A 171 48.89 20.50 6.18
N SER A 172 48.94 21.79 6.55
CA SER A 172 49.47 22.84 5.66
C SER A 172 50.99 22.76 5.50
N ALA A 173 51.72 22.45 6.57
CA ALA A 173 53.16 22.23 6.51
C ALA A 173 53.47 21.01 5.64
N GLU A 174 52.77 19.90 5.81
CA GLU A 174 52.87 18.68 4.98
C GLU A 174 52.58 18.95 3.50
N ARG A 175 51.63 19.86 3.20
CA ARG A 175 51.35 20.31 1.82
C ARG A 175 52.42 21.25 1.25
N ILE A 176 53.06 22.08 2.08
CA ILE A 176 54.07 23.08 1.66
C ILE A 176 55.47 22.47 1.55
N THR A 177 55.84 21.54 2.43
CA THR A 177 57.16 20.88 2.41
C THR A 177 57.30 19.80 1.35
N GLY A 178 56.30 19.61 0.48
CA GLY A 178 56.38 18.76 -0.71
C GLY A 178 56.89 17.36 -0.39
N ASN A 179 56.00 16.47 0.06
CA ASN A 179 56.36 15.09 0.37
C ASN A 179 57.04 14.39 -0.84
N PRO A 180 58.33 14.01 -0.78
CA PRO A 180 58.99 13.23 -1.83
C PRO A 180 58.56 11.76 -1.84
N LEU A 181 57.67 11.33 -0.93
CA LEU A 181 57.24 9.94 -0.80
C LEU A 181 56.04 9.55 -1.68
N LEU A 182 55.63 10.40 -2.63
CA LEU A 182 54.75 9.97 -3.73
C LEU A 182 55.51 9.34 -4.91
N ASN A 183 56.77 8.94 -4.70
CA ASN A 183 57.56 8.23 -5.70
C ASN A 183 58.14 6.91 -5.19
N GLU A 184 57.38 6.19 -4.36
CA GLU A 184 57.54 4.73 -4.24
C GLU A 184 56.19 4.09 -4.54
N ARG A 185 56.09 3.49 -5.73
CA ARG A 185 55.16 2.40 -6.02
C ARG A 185 55.24 1.40 -4.86
N SER A 186 54.21 1.30 -4.04
CA SER A 186 54.06 0.14 -3.16
C SER A 186 53.76 -1.08 -4.03
N PRO A 187 54.53 -2.16 -3.92
CA PRO A 187 54.35 -3.39 -4.70
C PRO A 187 53.28 -4.29 -4.06
N GLU A 188 52.10 -3.74 -3.73
CA GLU A 188 50.99 -4.52 -3.14
C GLU A 188 49.72 -4.52 -4.02
N ASP A 189 49.78 -3.98 -5.25
CA ASP A 189 48.71 -4.10 -6.25
C ASP A 189 48.83 -5.37 -7.13
N ASP A 190 49.70 -6.30 -6.76
CA ASP A 190 49.76 -7.65 -7.33
C ASP A 190 49.68 -8.66 -6.18
N GLU A 191 48.50 -9.25 -5.93
CA GLU A 191 48.33 -10.72 -5.86
C GLU A 191 46.90 -11.17 -5.46
N VAL A 192 46.29 -11.88 -6.41
CA VAL A 192 45.49 -13.11 -6.25
C VAL A 192 44.05 -13.00 -5.75
N VAL A 193 43.14 -13.10 -6.74
CA VAL A 193 41.83 -13.74 -6.63
C VAL A 193 42.02 -15.20 -6.22
N GLU A 194 41.60 -15.59 -5.02
CA GLU A 194 41.40 -17.00 -4.68
C GLU A 194 39.90 -17.32 -4.58
N LEU A 195 39.43 -18.05 -5.59
CA LEU A 195 38.19 -18.82 -5.57
C LEU A 195 38.39 -20.01 -4.64
N VAL A 196 37.57 -20.13 -3.60
CA VAL A 196 37.44 -21.40 -2.86
C VAL A 196 36.10 -22.03 -3.20
N HIS A 197 36.17 -23.06 -4.04
CA HIS A 197 35.20 -24.14 -4.09
C HIS A 197 35.52 -25.11 -2.95
N GLU A 198 34.51 -25.45 -2.15
CA GLU A 198 34.12 -26.84 -1.82
C GLU A 198 32.70 -26.87 -1.24
#